data_AF-A0A352F2Z6-F1
#
_entry.id   AF-A0A352F2Z6-F1
#
_cell.length_a   1.000
_cell.length_b   1.000
_cell.length_c   1.000
_cell.angle_alpha   90.00
_cell.angle_beta   90.00
_cell.angle_gamma   90.00
#
_symmetry.space_group_name_H-M   'P 1'
#
loop_
_entity.id
_entity.type
_entity.pdbx_description
1 polymer ?
#
loop_
_entity_poly.entity_id
_entity_poly.type
_entity_poly.pdbx_seq_one_letter_code
_entity_poly.pdbx_strand_id
1 'polypeptide(L)'
;MRGNRVVEQDKPDLNFVVDFRFVGIEAELSVILEHRQSIERRLPGIIESERKRLEEDLKGAEPDEWYGSMQWIDEFADEVLPRLYRSPILIQLWASFESGFIEVAKYIRDQEKPVLTLGDLRASNDFERAIKYYDHVLHFSLIEIAGVNETLEMLLLVRNAIAHCNGRIEMIKPTILQKIRRWEDRGISVGVDYIGFTADFVEAMAETVQKALNDLIARVRDKY
;
A
#
# COMPACT_ATOMS: atom_id res chain seq x y z
N MET A 1 40.28 55.18 -4.53
CA MET A 1 39.00 54.92 -3.82
C MET A 1 38.26 53.85 -4.60
N ARG A 2 38.01 52.69 -3.98
CA ARG A 2 37.41 51.51 -4.63
C ARG A 2 35.88 51.69 -4.66
N GLY A 3 35.30 51.62 -5.85
CA GLY A 3 33.85 51.63 -6.04
C GLY A 3 33.25 50.31 -5.58
N ASN A 4 32.38 50.36 -4.57
CA ASN A 4 31.53 49.24 -4.20
C ASN A 4 30.45 49.06 -5.27
N ARG A 5 30.54 47.98 -6.05
CA ARG A 5 29.39 47.44 -6.78
C ARG A 5 28.47 46.80 -5.75
N VAL A 6 27.32 47.42 -5.53
CA VAL A 6 26.20 46.77 -4.85
C VAL A 6 25.77 45.61 -5.74
N VAL A 7 25.90 44.40 -5.21
CA VAL A 7 25.37 43.18 -5.84
C VAL A 7 23.86 43.31 -5.76
N GLU A 8 23.23 43.52 -6.92
CA GLU A 8 21.79 43.53 -7.06
C GLU A 8 21.30 42.12 -6.69
N GLN A 9 20.64 42.01 -5.54
CA GLN A 9 20.03 40.75 -5.11
C GLN A 9 18.89 40.44 -6.07
N ASP A 10 18.99 39.30 -6.78
CA ASP A 10 17.90 38.76 -7.59
C ASP A 10 16.62 38.74 -6.75
N LYS A 11 15.60 39.46 -7.22
CA LYS A 11 14.29 39.45 -6.59
C LYS A 11 13.78 38.00 -6.65
N PRO A 12 13.24 37.45 -5.54
CA PRO A 12 12.63 36.12 -5.58
C PRO A 12 11.55 36.11 -6.66
N ASP A 13 11.56 35.08 -7.50
CA ASP A 13 10.54 34.88 -8.52
C ASP A 13 9.19 34.64 -7.83
N LEU A 14 8.38 35.70 -7.77
CA LEU A 14 7.05 35.71 -7.17
C LEU A 14 6.02 34.94 -8.01
N ASN A 15 6.43 34.37 -9.16
CA ASN A 15 5.58 33.50 -9.98
C ASN A 15 5.66 32.02 -9.56
N PHE A 16 6.28 31.69 -8.43
CA PHE A 16 6.17 30.35 -7.84
C PHE A 16 4.73 30.12 -7.35
N VAL A 17 3.87 29.66 -8.26
CA VAL A 17 2.52 29.22 -7.93
C VAL A 17 2.62 27.84 -7.31
N VAL A 18 2.46 27.78 -5.98
CA VAL A 18 2.33 26.51 -5.27
C VAL A 18 0.96 25.91 -5.60
N ASP A 19 0.95 24.77 -6.26
CA ASP A 19 -0.26 24.01 -6.52
C ASP A 19 -0.60 23.13 -5.31
N PHE A 20 -1.63 23.53 -4.57
CA PHE A 20 -2.11 22.81 -3.38
C PHE A 20 -3.16 21.73 -3.70
N ARG A 21 -3.52 21.52 -4.97
CA ARG A 21 -4.46 20.44 -5.33
C ARG A 21 -3.90 19.11 -4.87
N PHE A 22 -4.73 18.25 -4.29
CA PHE A 22 -4.37 16.87 -3.89
C PHE A 22 -3.28 16.75 -2.81
N VAL A 23 -2.87 17.85 -2.15
CA VAL A 23 -1.87 17.82 -1.07
C VAL A 23 -2.26 16.89 0.07
N GLY A 24 -3.57 16.71 0.31
CA GLY A 24 -4.09 15.75 1.29
C GLY A 24 -3.72 14.30 0.95
N ILE A 25 -3.86 13.91 -0.32
CA ILE A 25 -3.50 12.57 -0.82
C ILE A 25 -2.00 12.35 -0.67
N GLU A 26 -1.19 13.33 -1.10
CA GLU A 26 0.28 13.25 -1.01
C GLU A 26 0.77 13.16 0.44
N ALA A 27 0.19 13.95 1.34
CA ALA A 27 0.52 13.93 2.76
C ALA A 27 0.13 12.61 3.44
N GLU A 28 -1.08 12.10 3.18
CA GLU A 28 -1.53 10.81 3.71
C GLU A 28 -0.59 9.68 3.27
N LEU A 29 -0.27 9.63 1.98
CA LEU A 29 0.63 8.61 1.45
C LEU A 29 2.04 8.72 2.05
N SER A 30 2.57 9.94 2.22
CA SER A 30 3.86 10.14 2.89
C SER A 30 3.87 9.57 4.31
N VAL A 31 2.81 9.79 5.09
CA VAL A 31 2.69 9.24 6.45
C VAL A 31 2.64 7.72 6.44
N ILE A 32 1.91 7.11 5.49
CA ILE A 32 1.85 5.64 5.36
C ILE A 32 3.24 5.06 5.02
N LEU A 33 3.99 5.70 4.13
CA LEU A 33 5.32 5.27 3.74
C LEU A 33 6.32 5.40 4.90
N GLU A 34 6.27 6.50 5.66
CA GLU A 34 7.08 6.67 6.87
C GLU A 34 6.72 5.64 7.95
N HIS A 35 5.42 5.37 8.14
CA HIS A 35 4.94 4.35 9.08
C HIS A 35 5.48 2.97 8.72
N ARG A 36 5.38 2.56 7.44
CA ARG A 36 5.96 1.30 6.95
C ARG A 36 7.45 1.21 7.24
N GLN A 37 8.23 2.24 6.91
CA GLN A 37 9.67 2.27 7.19
C GLN A 37 9.97 2.17 8.69
N SER A 38 9.15 2.79 9.55
CA SER A 38 9.29 2.67 11.00
C SER A 38 9.00 1.24 11.48
N ILE A 39 7.98 0.58 10.93
CA ILE A 39 7.63 -0.79 11.29
C ILE A 39 8.74 -1.76 10.86
N GLU A 40 9.17 -1.73 9.61
CA GLU A 40 10.21 -2.65 9.11
C GLU A 40 11.54 -2.48 9.85
N ARG A 41 11.91 -1.24 10.23
CA ARG A 41 13.12 -1.01 11.05
C ARG A 41 13.03 -1.61 12.46
N ARG A 42 11.83 -1.66 13.05
CA ARG A 42 11.63 -2.14 14.42
C ARG A 42 11.32 -3.63 14.49
N LEU A 43 10.75 -4.19 13.43
CA LEU A 43 10.25 -5.55 13.40
C LEU A 43 11.28 -6.61 13.82
N PRO A 44 12.56 -6.59 13.38
CA PRO A 44 13.56 -7.55 13.86
C PRO A 44 13.76 -7.52 15.38
N GLY A 45 13.77 -6.33 15.98
CA GLY A 45 13.90 -6.16 17.42
C GLY A 45 12.66 -6.62 18.18
N ILE A 46 11.47 -6.42 17.59
CA ILE A 46 10.21 -6.92 18.15
C ILE A 46 10.18 -8.45 18.13
N ILE A 47 10.56 -9.08 17.01
CA ILE A 47 10.64 -10.54 16.88
C ILE A 47 11.58 -11.11 17.93
N GLU A 48 12.80 -10.59 18.04
CA GLU A 48 13.79 -11.04 19.02
C GLU A 48 13.31 -10.87 20.46
N SER A 49 12.66 -9.74 20.76
CA SER A 49 12.12 -9.47 22.10
C SER A 49 10.98 -10.42 22.46
N GLU A 50 10.05 -10.67 21.54
CA GLU A 50 8.92 -11.57 21.78
C GLU A 50 9.37 -13.02 21.88
N ARG A 51 10.31 -13.45 21.04
CA ARG A 51 10.93 -14.77 21.11
C ARG A 51 11.56 -15.00 22.47
N LYS A 52 12.43 -14.09 22.94
CA LYS A 52 13.03 -14.16 24.28
C LYS A 52 11.97 -14.24 25.38
N ARG A 53 10.96 -13.37 25.34
CA ARG A 53 9.89 -13.37 26.35
C ARG A 53 9.20 -14.74 26.44
N LEU A 54 8.85 -15.32 25.30
CA LEU A 54 8.20 -16.63 25.23
C LEU A 54 9.12 -17.78 25.67
N GLU A 55 10.41 -17.74 25.31
CA GLU A 55 11.39 -18.72 25.77
C GLU A 55 11.61 -18.65 27.29
N GLU A 56 11.52 -17.46 27.88
CA GLU A 56 11.60 -17.29 29.33
C GLU A 56 10.38 -17.85 30.06
N ASP A 57 9.19 -17.73 29.47
CA ASP A 57 7.94 -18.30 30.00
C ASP A 57 7.98 -19.83 30.08
N LEU A 58 8.86 -20.45 29.28
CA LEU A 58 9.05 -21.90 29.21
C LEU A 58 10.17 -22.43 30.14
N LYS A 59 10.81 -21.57 30.94
CA LYS A 59 11.83 -22.01 31.92
C LYS A 59 11.21 -22.98 32.95
N GLY A 60 11.72 -24.21 32.98
CA GLY A 60 11.25 -25.26 33.89
C GLY A 60 10.17 -26.16 33.31
N ALA A 61 9.83 -26.02 32.02
CA ALA A 61 9.01 -26.98 31.30
C ALA A 61 9.70 -28.34 31.19
N GLU A 62 8.90 -29.40 31.13
CA GLU A 62 9.39 -30.76 30.84
C GLU A 62 9.93 -30.84 29.40
N PRO A 63 10.83 -31.78 29.08
CA PRO A 63 11.49 -31.82 27.78
C PRO A 63 10.54 -31.90 26.57
N ASP A 64 9.45 -32.67 26.66
CA ASP A 64 8.47 -32.83 25.60
C ASP A 64 7.64 -31.56 25.37
N GLU A 65 7.19 -30.91 26.45
CA GLU A 65 6.53 -29.60 26.42
C GLU A 65 7.45 -28.52 25.84
N TRP A 66 8.73 -28.55 26.21
CA TRP A 66 9.75 -27.63 25.71
C TRP A 66 9.91 -27.72 24.19
N TYR A 67 10.07 -28.92 23.62
CA TYR A 67 10.26 -29.08 22.17
C TYR A 67 9.05 -28.61 21.36
N GLY A 68 7.83 -28.99 21.76
CA GLY A 68 6.62 -28.58 21.06
C GLY A 68 6.42 -27.06 21.13
N SER A 69 6.70 -26.46 22.28
CA SER A 69 6.54 -25.02 22.47
C SER A 69 7.59 -24.22 21.71
N MET A 70 8.84 -24.72 21.61
CA MET A 70 9.89 -24.06 20.83
C MET A 70 9.53 -23.97 19.35
N GLN A 71 9.02 -25.06 18.76
CA GLN A 71 8.55 -25.05 17.38
C GLN A 71 7.44 -24.01 17.15
N TRP A 72 6.49 -23.92 18.10
CA TRP A 72 5.43 -22.91 18.03
C TRP A 72 5.98 -21.49 18.16
N ILE A 73 6.97 -21.25 19.02
CA ILE A 73 7.64 -19.96 19.17
C ILE A 73 8.32 -19.56 17.85
N ASP A 74 9.01 -20.49 17.19
CA ASP A 74 9.65 -20.27 15.90
C ASP A 74 8.62 -19.83 14.84
N GLU A 75 7.54 -20.61 14.68
CA GLU A 75 6.46 -20.30 13.74
C GLU A 75 5.79 -18.95 14.05
N PHE A 76 5.52 -18.68 15.32
CA PHE A 76 4.94 -17.42 15.75
C PHE A 76 5.84 -16.23 15.42
N ALA A 77 7.12 -16.33 15.78
CA ALA A 77 8.11 -15.27 15.62
C ALA A 77 8.43 -15.00 14.15
N ASP A 78 8.56 -16.03 13.33
CA ASP A 78 9.09 -15.93 11.97
C ASP A 78 7.98 -15.81 10.91
N GLU A 79 6.77 -16.31 11.17
CA GLU A 79 5.66 -16.28 10.22
C GLU A 79 4.49 -15.40 10.68
N VAL A 80 4.01 -15.61 11.92
CA VAL A 80 2.79 -14.94 12.39
C VAL A 80 3.04 -13.47 12.69
N LEU A 81 4.11 -13.15 13.42
CA LEU A 81 4.37 -11.79 13.87
C LEU A 81 4.66 -10.84 12.70
N PRO A 82 5.53 -11.15 11.71
CA PRO A 82 5.75 -10.29 10.55
C PRO A 82 4.46 -10.02 9.78
N ARG A 83 3.62 -11.06 9.61
CA ARG A 83 2.32 -10.93 8.95
C ARG A 83 1.42 -9.94 9.68
N LEU A 84 1.34 -10.00 11.01
CA LEU A 84 0.50 -9.09 11.80
C LEU A 84 0.92 -7.63 11.69
N TYR A 85 2.22 -7.36 11.51
CA TYR A 85 2.74 -6.00 11.31
C TYR A 85 2.64 -5.51 9.86
N ARG A 86 2.79 -6.40 8.87
CA ARG A 86 2.76 -6.06 7.45
C ARG A 86 1.35 -5.93 6.87
N SER A 87 0.42 -6.77 7.32
CA SER A 87 -0.93 -6.82 6.77
C SER A 87 -1.69 -5.49 6.87
N PRO A 88 -1.64 -4.75 8.00
CA PRO A 88 -2.27 -3.44 8.12
C PRO A 88 -1.72 -2.40 7.14
N ILE A 89 -0.45 -2.50 6.76
CA ILE A 89 0.19 -1.57 5.80
C ILE A 89 -0.42 -1.78 4.42
N LEU A 90 -0.58 -3.03 3.97
CA LEU A 90 -1.21 -3.34 2.68
C LEU A 90 -2.66 -2.85 2.61
N ILE A 91 -3.41 -2.94 3.72
CA ILE A 91 -4.76 -2.38 3.82
C ILE A 91 -4.73 -0.85 3.66
N GLN A 92 -3.83 -0.17 4.39
CA GLN A 92 -3.69 1.29 4.34
C GLN A 92 -3.28 1.78 2.96
N LEU A 93 -2.33 1.11 2.30
CA LEU A 93 -1.89 1.42 0.95
C LEU A 93 -3.05 1.34 -0.05
N TRP A 94 -3.86 0.28 0.00
CA TRP A 94 -5.05 0.18 -0.85
C TRP A 94 -6.07 1.28 -0.55
N ALA A 95 -6.35 1.54 0.74
CA ALA A 95 -7.33 2.55 1.13
C ALA A 95 -6.93 3.97 0.68
N SER A 96 -5.63 4.28 0.75
CA SER A 96 -5.07 5.56 0.28
C SER A 96 -5.15 5.67 -1.24
N PHE A 97 -4.80 4.59 -1.97
CA PHE A 97 -4.98 4.54 -3.42
C PHE A 97 -6.44 4.74 -3.84
N GLU A 98 -7.36 4.03 -3.18
CA GLU A 98 -8.79 4.08 -3.45
C GLU A 98 -9.38 5.48 -3.20
N SER A 99 -9.08 6.04 -2.04
CA SER A 99 -9.53 7.39 -1.68
C SER A 99 -8.94 8.43 -2.64
N GLY A 100 -7.65 8.28 -2.99
CA GLY A 100 -6.94 9.17 -3.89
C GLY A 100 -7.54 9.20 -5.29
N PHE A 101 -7.77 8.04 -5.93
CA PHE A 101 -8.38 8.05 -7.27
C PHE A 101 -9.84 8.53 -7.24
N ILE A 102 -10.57 8.35 -6.14
CA ILE A 102 -11.95 8.86 -6.00
C ILE A 102 -11.93 10.39 -5.91
N GLU A 103 -11.01 10.96 -5.13
CA GLU A 103 -10.87 12.40 -4.99
C GLU A 103 -10.45 13.06 -6.31
N VAL A 104 -9.47 12.49 -7.02
CA VAL A 104 -9.07 12.97 -8.35
C VAL A 104 -10.22 12.87 -9.35
N ALA A 105 -11.00 11.78 -9.33
CA ALA A 105 -12.14 11.62 -10.22
C ALA A 105 -13.22 12.69 -9.96
N LYS A 106 -13.48 13.00 -8.68
CA LYS A 106 -14.41 14.08 -8.31
C LYS A 106 -13.91 15.43 -8.82
N TYR A 107 -12.62 15.72 -8.68
CA TYR A 107 -12.03 16.96 -9.18
C TYR A 107 -12.21 17.09 -10.71
N ILE A 108 -11.83 16.07 -11.49
CA ILE A 108 -11.99 16.08 -12.96
C ILE A 108 -13.46 16.26 -13.34
N ARG A 109 -14.36 15.52 -12.67
CA ARG A 109 -15.80 15.63 -12.90
C ARG A 109 -16.30 17.05 -12.63
N ASP A 110 -15.82 17.73 -11.60
CA ASP A 110 -16.27 19.09 -11.29
C ASP A 110 -15.75 20.10 -12.33
N GLN A 111 -14.63 19.82 -13.01
CA GLN A 111 -14.14 20.60 -14.16
C GLN A 111 -14.97 20.35 -15.44
N GLU A 112 -15.22 19.09 -15.78
CA GLU A 112 -15.85 18.71 -17.05
C GLU A 112 -17.38 18.61 -16.99
N LYS A 113 -17.93 18.55 -15.78
CA LYS A 113 -19.37 18.42 -15.45
C LYS A 113 -20.09 17.28 -16.20
N PRO A 114 -19.52 16.06 -16.32
CA PRO A 114 -20.26 14.96 -16.90
C PRO A 114 -21.42 14.58 -15.97
N VAL A 115 -22.52 14.11 -16.56
CA VAL A 115 -23.75 13.75 -15.83
C VAL A 115 -23.55 12.48 -15.00
N LEU A 116 -22.75 11.53 -15.49
CA LEU A 116 -22.55 10.23 -14.84
C LEU A 116 -21.50 10.30 -13.73
N THR A 117 -21.75 9.54 -12.67
CA THR A 117 -20.87 9.37 -11.53
C THR A 117 -20.28 7.96 -11.49
N LEU A 118 -19.23 7.78 -10.68
CA LEU A 118 -18.60 6.47 -10.47
C LEU A 118 -19.62 5.40 -10.02
N GLY A 119 -20.65 5.80 -9.25
CA GLY A 119 -21.68 4.89 -8.73
C GLY A 119 -22.67 4.40 -9.78
N ASP A 120 -22.75 5.06 -10.94
CA ASP A 120 -23.69 4.70 -12.01
C ASP A 120 -23.19 3.53 -12.88
N LEU A 121 -21.91 3.15 -12.73
CA LEU A 121 -21.27 2.09 -13.51
C LEU A 121 -21.31 0.74 -12.80
N ARG A 122 -21.53 -0.33 -13.59
CA ARG A 122 -21.44 -1.72 -13.12
C ARG A 122 -20.06 -2.31 -13.37
N ALA A 123 -19.49 -2.96 -12.35
CA ALA A 123 -18.23 -3.70 -12.46
C ALA A 123 -18.17 -4.81 -11.38
N SER A 124 -17.18 -5.70 -11.48
CA SER A 124 -16.99 -6.79 -10.50
C SER A 124 -16.43 -6.31 -9.17
N ASN A 125 -15.70 -5.19 -9.18
CA ASN A 125 -15.10 -4.56 -8.01
C ASN A 125 -14.90 -3.06 -8.25
N ASP A 126 -14.55 -2.34 -7.19
CA ASP A 126 -14.46 -0.88 -7.19
C ASP A 126 -13.31 -0.34 -8.04
N PHE A 127 -12.21 -1.09 -8.16
CA PHE A 127 -11.08 -0.72 -9.01
C PHE A 127 -11.41 -0.84 -10.49
N GLU A 128 -12.03 -1.96 -10.91
CA GLU A 128 -12.52 -2.12 -12.29
C GLU A 128 -13.57 -1.04 -12.62
N ARG A 129 -14.41 -0.68 -11.65
CA ARG A 129 -15.38 0.43 -11.82
C ARG A 129 -14.68 1.76 -12.03
N ALA A 130 -13.61 2.03 -11.27
CA ALA A 130 -12.79 3.22 -11.40
C ALA A 130 -12.14 3.31 -12.78
N ILE A 131 -11.47 2.24 -13.24
CA ILE A 131 -10.86 2.19 -14.58
C ILE A 131 -11.89 2.55 -15.67
N LYS A 132 -13.05 1.89 -15.66
CA LYS A 132 -14.14 2.19 -16.62
C LYS A 132 -14.63 3.62 -16.54
N TYR A 133 -14.73 4.19 -15.34
CA TYR A 133 -15.18 5.56 -15.15
C TYR A 133 -14.19 6.57 -15.75
N TYR A 134 -12.91 6.39 -15.42
CA TYR A 134 -11.82 7.19 -15.94
C TYR A 134 -11.78 7.13 -17.48
N ASP A 135 -11.79 5.93 -18.05
CA ASP A 135 -11.63 5.76 -19.50
C ASP A 135 -12.86 6.22 -20.29
N HIS A 136 -14.07 5.85 -19.84
CA HIS A 136 -15.29 6.02 -20.64
C HIS A 136 -16.13 7.24 -20.28
N VAL A 137 -15.98 7.80 -19.08
CA VAL A 137 -16.75 8.96 -18.63
C VAL A 137 -15.87 10.21 -18.54
N LEU A 138 -14.69 10.10 -17.94
CA LEU A 138 -13.77 11.24 -17.78
C LEU A 138 -12.81 11.41 -18.97
N HIS A 139 -12.78 10.45 -19.89
CA HIS A 139 -11.84 10.40 -21.02
C HIS A 139 -10.40 10.68 -20.57
N PHE A 140 -10.02 10.08 -19.45
CA PHE A 140 -8.74 10.26 -18.78
C PHE A 140 -8.27 8.93 -18.23
N SER A 141 -7.04 8.50 -18.49
CA SER A 141 -6.59 7.19 -18.03
C SER A 141 -6.27 7.20 -16.53
N LEU A 142 -6.80 6.23 -15.78
CA LEU A 142 -6.47 6.07 -14.37
C LEU A 142 -5.00 5.66 -14.19
N ILE A 143 -4.52 4.70 -14.99
CA ILE A 143 -3.16 4.14 -14.93
C ILE A 143 -2.56 4.09 -16.33
N GLU A 144 -1.49 4.84 -16.60
CA GLU A 144 -0.77 4.79 -17.88
C GLU A 144 0.53 3.99 -17.80
N ILE A 145 1.03 3.75 -16.59
CA ILE A 145 2.31 3.09 -16.37
C ILE A 145 2.18 1.57 -16.52
N ALA A 146 2.97 1.00 -17.43
CA ALA A 146 3.04 -0.44 -17.63
C ALA A 146 3.37 -1.21 -16.33
N GLY A 147 2.67 -2.32 -16.09
CA GLY A 147 2.86 -3.20 -14.93
C GLY A 147 2.23 -2.72 -13.62
N VAL A 148 1.89 -1.43 -13.49
CA VAL A 148 1.25 -0.89 -12.28
C VAL A 148 -0.13 -1.49 -12.07
N ASN A 149 -0.91 -1.66 -13.14
CA ASN A 149 -2.26 -2.24 -13.04
C ASN A 149 -2.24 -3.67 -12.45
N GLU A 150 -1.37 -4.54 -12.95
CA GLU A 150 -1.24 -5.93 -12.44
C GLU A 150 -0.86 -5.94 -10.95
N THR A 151 0.02 -5.03 -10.56
CA THR A 151 0.50 -4.93 -9.18
C THR A 151 -0.59 -4.38 -8.24
N LEU A 152 -1.41 -3.44 -8.70
CA LEU A 152 -2.58 -2.95 -7.95
C LEU A 152 -3.68 -4.03 -7.84
N GLU A 153 -3.89 -4.83 -8.89
CA GLU A 153 -4.81 -5.98 -8.82
C GLU A 153 -4.35 -7.02 -7.80
N MET A 154 -3.04 -7.27 -7.73
CA MET A 154 -2.44 -8.11 -6.71
C MET A 154 -2.67 -7.55 -5.31
N LEU A 155 -2.39 -6.27 -5.10
CA LEU A 155 -2.63 -5.57 -3.83
C LEU A 155 -4.10 -5.67 -3.41
N LEU A 156 -5.05 -5.42 -4.32
CA LEU A 156 -6.49 -5.54 -4.06
C LEU A 156 -6.86 -6.95 -3.60
N LEU A 157 -6.36 -7.96 -4.30
CA LEU A 157 -6.70 -9.35 -4.01
C LEU A 157 -6.16 -9.78 -2.64
N VAL A 158 -4.90 -9.42 -2.34
CA VAL A 158 -4.27 -9.66 -1.03
C VAL A 158 -5.00 -8.87 0.07
N ARG A 159 -5.28 -7.59 -0.13
CA ARG A 159 -6.04 -6.75 0.81
C ARG A 159 -7.39 -7.38 1.13
N ASN A 160 -8.11 -7.91 0.14
CA ASN A 160 -9.41 -8.54 0.38
C ASN A 160 -9.27 -9.83 1.21
N ALA A 161 -8.25 -10.65 0.95
CA ALA A 161 -7.95 -11.82 1.77
C ALA A 161 -7.61 -11.44 3.22
N ILE A 162 -6.87 -10.34 3.44
CA ILE A 162 -6.58 -9.85 4.78
C ILE A 162 -7.85 -9.28 5.44
N ALA A 163 -8.54 -8.35 4.80
CA ALA A 163 -9.65 -7.62 5.39
C ALA A 163 -10.84 -8.52 5.77
N HIS A 164 -11.11 -9.55 4.98
CA HIS A 164 -12.27 -10.43 5.20
C HIS A 164 -11.95 -11.71 5.96
N CYS A 165 -10.72 -12.21 5.84
CA CYS A 165 -10.34 -13.52 6.38
C CYS A 165 -9.16 -13.44 7.35
N ASN A 166 -8.64 -12.24 7.65
CA ASN A 166 -7.39 -12.02 8.38
C ASN A 166 -6.21 -12.83 7.77
N GLY A 167 -6.24 -13.08 6.47
CA GLY A 167 -5.24 -13.90 5.78
C GLY A 167 -5.28 -15.39 6.13
N ARG A 168 -6.30 -15.89 6.84
CA ARG A 168 -6.46 -17.33 7.15
C ARG A 168 -6.79 -18.10 5.88
N ILE A 169 -5.93 -19.03 5.51
CA ILE A 169 -6.02 -19.80 4.25
C ILE A 169 -7.36 -20.56 4.16
N GLU A 170 -7.78 -21.18 5.25
CA GLU A 170 -9.03 -21.95 5.33
C GLU A 170 -10.30 -21.12 5.02
N MET A 171 -10.23 -19.81 5.24
CA MET A 171 -11.35 -18.89 5.03
C MET A 171 -11.31 -18.22 3.64
N ILE A 172 -10.19 -18.33 2.92
CA ILE A 172 -10.04 -17.76 1.58
C ILE A 172 -10.61 -18.73 0.55
N LYS A 173 -11.46 -18.22 -0.36
CA LYS A 173 -12.02 -19.03 -1.45
C LYS A 173 -10.89 -19.69 -2.27
N PRO A 174 -10.98 -20.99 -2.61
CA PRO A 174 -9.91 -21.71 -3.32
C PRO A 174 -9.46 -21.03 -4.63
N THR A 175 -10.40 -20.44 -5.37
CA THR A 175 -10.09 -19.71 -6.62
C THR A 175 -9.29 -18.44 -6.39
N ILE A 176 -9.50 -17.75 -5.27
CA ILE A 176 -8.73 -16.56 -4.86
C ILE A 176 -7.35 -17.01 -4.37
N LEU A 177 -7.30 -18.04 -3.54
CA LEU A 177 -6.04 -18.61 -3.04
C LEU A 177 -5.13 -19.08 -4.19
N GLN A 178 -5.70 -19.74 -5.20
CA GLN A 178 -4.95 -20.16 -6.39
C GLN A 178 -4.38 -18.98 -7.17
N LYS A 179 -5.06 -17.83 -7.19
CA LYS A 179 -4.51 -16.60 -7.79
C LYS A 179 -3.34 -16.06 -6.96
N ILE A 180 -3.47 -16.02 -5.62
CA ILE A 180 -2.40 -15.60 -4.71
C ILE A 180 -1.15 -16.47 -4.90
N ARG A 181 -1.30 -17.79 -4.99
CA ARG A 181 -0.19 -18.73 -5.18
C ARG A 181 0.64 -18.47 -6.45
N ARG A 182 0.08 -17.82 -7.47
CA ARG A 182 0.83 -17.48 -8.70
C ARG A 182 1.85 -16.38 -8.49
N TRP A 183 1.85 -15.74 -7.32
CA TRP A 183 2.75 -14.65 -6.97
C TRP A 183 3.64 -15.00 -5.78
N GLU A 184 3.80 -16.30 -5.47
CA GLU A 184 4.73 -16.74 -4.43
C GLU A 184 6.18 -16.31 -4.72
N ASP A 185 6.55 -16.28 -6.00
CA ASP A 185 7.84 -15.79 -6.50
C ASP A 185 8.04 -14.27 -6.32
N ARG A 186 6.97 -13.53 -6.01
CA ARG A 186 6.98 -12.08 -5.78
C ARG A 186 6.98 -11.71 -4.30
N GLY A 187 7.26 -12.67 -3.41
CA GLY A 187 7.42 -12.41 -1.98
C GLY A 187 6.12 -12.51 -1.17
N ILE A 188 5.14 -13.25 -1.68
CA ILE A 188 4.00 -13.75 -0.92
C ILE A 188 4.29 -15.18 -0.49
N SER A 189 4.02 -15.54 0.76
CA SER A 189 4.04 -16.94 1.20
C SER A 189 2.62 -17.44 1.42
N VAL A 190 2.33 -18.68 0.99
CA VAL A 190 1.08 -19.37 1.32
C VAL A 190 1.44 -20.58 2.18
N GLY A 191 1.45 -20.36 3.50
CA GLY A 191 1.79 -21.37 4.49
C GLY A 191 0.69 -22.41 4.68
N VAL A 192 0.69 -23.05 5.86
CA VAL A 192 -0.37 -24.00 6.24
C VAL A 192 -1.63 -23.23 6.62
N ASP A 193 -1.51 -22.26 7.53
CA ASP A 193 -2.66 -21.58 8.11
C ASP A 193 -2.88 -20.17 7.58
N TYR A 194 -1.82 -19.48 7.16
CA TYR A 194 -1.88 -18.07 6.80
C TYR A 194 -1.12 -17.74 5.52
N ILE A 195 -1.56 -16.67 4.85
CA ILE A 195 -0.73 -15.96 3.87
C ILE A 195 0.23 -15.01 4.59
N GLY A 196 1.50 -15.00 4.18
CA GLY A 196 2.54 -14.11 4.68
C GLY A 196 3.14 -13.24 3.58
N PHE A 197 3.91 -12.24 3.98
CA PHE A 197 4.48 -11.23 3.07
C PHE A 197 5.91 -10.92 3.47
N THR A 198 6.81 -10.87 2.50
CA THR A 198 8.18 -10.37 2.67
C THR A 198 8.20 -8.85 2.81
N ALA A 199 9.29 -8.29 3.36
CA ALA A 199 9.49 -6.84 3.39
C ALA A 199 9.50 -6.24 1.98
N ASP A 200 10.20 -6.90 1.05
CA ASP A 200 10.35 -6.46 -0.34
C ASP A 200 9.00 -6.41 -1.07
N PHE A 201 8.12 -7.38 -0.81
CA PHE A 201 6.76 -7.33 -1.36
C PHE A 201 5.99 -6.08 -0.89
N VAL A 202 6.04 -5.79 0.41
CA VAL A 202 5.36 -4.63 1.00
C VAL A 202 5.95 -3.32 0.47
N GLU A 203 7.27 -3.25 0.30
CA GLU A 203 7.95 -2.12 -0.36
C GLU A 203 7.46 -1.95 -1.80
N ALA A 204 7.43 -3.02 -2.60
CA ALA A 204 7.00 -2.95 -3.99
C ALA A 204 5.55 -2.48 -4.12
N MET A 205 4.65 -2.88 -3.20
CA MET A 205 3.27 -2.37 -3.16
C MET A 205 3.24 -0.88 -2.83
N ALA A 206 4.04 -0.44 -1.85
CA ALA A 206 4.16 0.96 -1.46
C ALA A 206 4.65 1.84 -2.62
N GLU A 207 5.74 1.44 -3.28
CA GLU A 207 6.28 2.13 -4.44
C GLU A 207 5.27 2.19 -5.58
N THR A 208 4.53 1.10 -5.82
CA THR A 208 3.51 1.04 -6.87
C THR A 208 2.38 2.03 -6.60
N VAL A 209 1.85 2.07 -5.38
CA VAL A 209 0.79 3.02 -4.99
C VAL A 209 1.28 4.46 -5.11
N GLN A 210 2.49 4.75 -4.62
CA GLN A 210 3.11 6.06 -4.76
C GLN A 210 3.26 6.48 -6.22
N LYS A 211 3.79 5.58 -7.04
CA LYS A 211 3.98 5.84 -8.47
C LYS A 211 2.65 6.09 -9.17
N ALA A 212 1.63 5.27 -8.89
CA ALA A 212 0.31 5.39 -9.49
C ALA A 212 -0.37 6.73 -9.14
N LEU A 213 -0.37 7.12 -7.87
CA LEU A 213 -1.00 8.37 -7.42
C LEU A 213 -0.23 9.60 -7.90
N ASN A 214 1.11 9.60 -7.80
CA ASN A 214 1.92 10.73 -8.25
C ASN A 214 1.77 10.97 -9.76
N ASP A 215 1.77 9.90 -10.55
CA ASP A 215 1.54 9.99 -12.00
C ASP A 215 0.15 10.55 -12.32
N LEU A 216 -0.89 10.00 -11.69
CA LEU A 216 -2.27 10.46 -11.86
C LEU A 216 -2.41 11.95 -11.50
N ILE A 217 -1.89 12.34 -10.34
CA ILE A 217 -1.94 13.72 -9.86
C ILE A 217 -1.19 14.65 -10.81
N ALA A 218 0.02 14.29 -11.24
CA ALA A 218 0.82 15.09 -12.16
C ALA A 218 0.08 15.32 -13.48
N ARG A 219 -0.43 14.26 -14.11
CA ARG A 219 -1.17 14.37 -15.38
C ARG A 219 -2.43 15.21 -15.25
N VAL A 220 -3.12 15.16 -14.10
CA VAL A 220 -4.30 16.01 -13.85
C VAL A 220 -3.89 17.46 -13.61
N ARG A 221 -2.81 17.70 -12.88
CA ARG A 221 -2.29 19.06 -12.65
C ARG A 221 -1.84 19.73 -13.95
N ASP A 222 -1.29 18.96 -14.89
CA ASP A 222 -0.85 19.47 -16.19
C ASP A 222 -2.03 19.75 -17.14
N LYS A 223 -3.13 18.98 -17.05
CA LYS A 223 -4.28 19.11 -17.95
C LYS A 223 -5.25 20.23 -17.55
N TYR A 224 -5.46 20.45 -16.24
CA TYR A 224 -6.45 21.39 -15.69
C TYR A 224 -5.80 22.49 -14.87
#